data_AF-A0A1Q9NKP8-F1
#
_entry.id   AF-A0A1Q9NKP8-F1
#
_cell.length_a   1.000
_cell.length_b   1.000
_cell.length_c   1.000
_cell.angle_alpha   90.00
_cell.angle_beta   90.00
_cell.angle_gamma   90.00
#
_symmetry.space_group_name_H-M   'P 1'
#
loop_
_entity.id
_entity.type
_entity.pdbx_description
1 polymer ?
#
loop_
_entity_poly.entity_id
_entity_poly.type
_entity_poly.pdbx_seq_one_letter_code
_entity_poly.pdbx_strand_id
1 'polypeptide(L)'
;MKNLKSDYFDIVVSNYVLQDTPDLDSVMKSLYRATKNKSRLILVFTQPYFPQSDFTKLREDNTVHYKWEFPYFDLKKEVIKPYAHFKSEFIAYQRPLSYYYKNLKDNGLLEQNLMNQL
;
A
#
# COMPACT_ATOMS: atom_id res chain seq x y z
N MET A 1 -11.95 -20.31 12.58
CA MET A 1 -10.76 -20.17 11.72
C MET A 1 -9.62 -20.97 12.32
N LYS A 2 -8.95 -21.85 11.55
CA LYS A 2 -7.70 -22.47 12.01
C LYS A 2 -6.63 -21.39 12.10
N ASN A 3 -5.93 -21.30 13.23
CA ASN A 3 -4.81 -20.36 13.38
C ASN A 3 -3.71 -20.69 12.37
N LEU A 4 -3.25 -19.69 11.62
CA LEU A 4 -2.09 -19.80 10.76
C LEU A 4 -0.84 -20.07 11.62
N LYS A 5 -0.02 -21.03 11.18
CA LYS A 5 1.24 -21.37 11.84
C LYS A 5 2.26 -20.23 11.64
N SER A 6 3.10 -20.01 12.65
CA SER A 6 4.30 -19.17 12.52
C SER A 6 5.33 -19.84 11.60
N ASP A 7 6.24 -19.05 11.03
CA ASP A 7 7.39 -19.52 10.24
C ASP A 7 7.02 -20.52 9.13
N TYR A 8 5.91 -20.26 8.44
CA TYR A 8 5.33 -21.20 7.50
C TYR A 8 5.65 -20.86 6.05
N PHE A 9 5.60 -19.57 5.68
CA PHE A 9 5.71 -19.15 4.29
C PHE A 9 7.15 -18.76 3.91
N ASP A 10 7.60 -19.27 2.77
CA ASP A 10 8.86 -18.87 2.12
C ASP A 10 8.68 -17.60 1.28
N ILE A 11 7.47 -17.39 0.73
CA ILE A 11 7.12 -16.24 -0.10
C ILE A 11 5.71 -15.77 0.27
N VAL A 12 5.54 -14.46 0.43
CA VAL A 12 4.23 -13.82 0.55
C VAL A 12 4.10 -12.73 -0.51
N VAL A 13 3.00 -12.75 -1.24
CA VAL A 13 2.66 -11.74 -2.25
C VAL A 13 1.38 -11.03 -1.81
N SER A 14 1.43 -9.70 -1.72
CA SER A 14 0.27 -8.85 -1.53
C SER A 14 0.16 -7.90 -2.71
N ASN A 15 -0.91 -8.04 -3.51
CA ASN A 15 -1.06 -7.31 -4.76
C ASN A 15 -2.26 -6.36 -4.68
N TYR A 16 -2.00 -5.07 -4.51
CA TYR A 16 -2.97 -3.98 -4.39
C TYR A 16 -3.95 -4.09 -3.20
N VAL A 17 -3.55 -4.77 -2.11
CA VAL A 17 -4.42 -4.96 -0.93
C VAL A 17 -4.01 -4.10 0.27
N LEU A 18 -2.71 -3.77 0.42
CA LEU A 18 -2.24 -3.08 1.64
C LEU A 18 -2.87 -1.71 1.86
N GLN A 19 -3.18 -1.00 0.77
CA GLN A 19 -3.88 0.29 0.81
C GLN A 19 -5.28 0.19 1.42
N ASP A 20 -5.91 -0.99 1.44
CA ASP A 20 -7.27 -1.19 1.96
C ASP A 20 -7.28 -1.60 3.44
N THR A 21 -6.09 -1.85 4.01
CA THR A 21 -5.95 -2.26 5.41
C THR A 21 -5.93 -1.03 6.31
N PRO A 22 -6.72 -0.95 7.41
CA PRO A 22 -6.69 0.20 8.32
C PRO A 22 -5.44 0.22 9.21
N ASP A 23 -4.99 -0.96 9.65
CA ASP A 23 -3.90 -1.15 10.60
C ASP A 23 -2.73 -1.86 9.89
N LEU A 24 -1.87 -1.04 9.30
CA LEU A 24 -0.71 -1.54 8.56
C LEU A 24 0.31 -2.22 9.49
N ASP A 25 0.46 -1.73 10.72
CA ASP A 25 1.42 -2.27 11.69
C ASP A 25 1.04 -3.71 12.10
N SER A 26 -0.24 -3.93 12.41
CA SER A 26 -0.75 -5.27 12.72
C SER A 26 -0.59 -6.25 11.55
N VAL A 27 -0.76 -5.76 10.31
CA VAL A 27 -0.47 -6.55 9.10
C VAL A 27 1.01 -6.92 9.03
N MET A 28 1.92 -5.97 9.25
CA MET A 28 3.36 -6.25 9.24
C MET A 28 3.78 -7.24 10.32
N LYS A 29 3.27 -7.10 11.55
CA LYS A 29 3.50 -8.07 12.64
C LYS A 29 3.02 -9.46 12.27
N SER A 30 1.84 -9.55 11.65
CA SER A 30 1.26 -10.83 11.21
C SER A 30 2.10 -11.47 10.10
N LEU A 31 2.60 -10.67 9.16
CA LEU A 31 3.50 -11.11 8.09
C LEU A 31 4.80 -11.62 8.66
N TYR A 32 5.48 -10.83 9.51
CA TYR A 32 6.73 -11.22 10.16
C TYR A 32 6.61 -12.56 10.87
N ARG A 33 5.57 -12.75 11.68
CA ARG A 33 5.31 -14.01 12.38
C ARG A 33 5.10 -15.19 11.42
N ALA A 34 4.36 -14.98 10.33
CA ALA A 34 3.94 -16.06 9.44
C ALA A 34 5.05 -16.51 8.47
N THR A 35 6.06 -15.67 8.24
CA THR A 35 7.12 -15.92 7.27
C THR A 35 8.38 -16.49 7.92
N LYS A 36 9.07 -17.41 7.23
CA LYS A 36 10.36 -17.93 7.69
C LYS A 36 11.45 -16.85 7.66
N ASN A 37 12.54 -17.09 8.40
CA ASN A 37 13.80 -16.36 8.21
C ASN A 37 14.25 -16.44 6.74
N LYS A 38 14.67 -15.30 6.17
CA LYS A 38 15.08 -15.15 4.75
C LYS A 38 13.97 -15.43 3.73
N SER A 39 12.71 -15.37 4.15
CA SER A 39 11.56 -15.35 3.23
C SER A 39 11.57 -14.12 2.32
N ARG A 40 10.73 -14.15 1.26
CA ARG A 40 10.53 -13.02 0.36
C ARG A 40 9.14 -12.44 0.54
N LEU A 41 9.07 -11.13 0.77
CA LEU A 41 7.82 -10.38 0.69
C LEU A 41 7.80 -9.54 -0.59
N ILE A 42 6.75 -9.74 -1.40
CA ILE A 42 6.49 -8.97 -2.60
C ILE A 42 5.22 -8.18 -2.35
N LEU A 43 5.37 -6.87 -2.15
CA LEU A 43 4.27 -5.98 -1.80
C LEU A 43 4.07 -4.98 -2.94
N VAL A 44 2.90 -5.04 -3.56
CA VAL A 44 2.48 -4.12 -4.62
C VAL A 44 1.29 -3.33 -4.09
N PHE A 45 1.36 -2.02 -4.16
CA PHE A 45 0.28 -1.11 -3.74
C PHE A 45 0.32 0.15 -4.61
N THR A 46 -0.81 0.85 -4.67
CA THR A 46 -0.95 2.07 -5.44
C THR A 46 0.01 3.14 -4.92
N GLN A 47 0.76 3.79 -5.82
CA GLN A 47 1.71 4.85 -5.46
C GLN A 47 0.97 5.99 -4.73
N PRO A 48 1.26 6.26 -3.44
CA PRO A 48 0.52 7.24 -2.65
C PRO A 48 0.65 8.68 -3.11
N TYR A 49 1.58 8.99 -4.02
CA TYR A 49 1.78 10.35 -4.50
C TYR A 49 0.64 10.81 -5.41
N PHE A 50 0.08 9.94 -6.27
CA PHE A 50 -0.88 10.37 -7.28
C PHE A 50 -2.33 10.12 -6.83
N PRO A 51 -3.10 11.18 -6.52
CA PRO A 51 -4.48 11.02 -6.10
C PRO A 51 -5.29 10.43 -7.26
N GLN A 52 -5.92 9.29 -7.01
CA GLN A 52 -6.72 8.58 -8.02
C GLN A 52 -8.10 9.24 -8.17
N SER A 53 -8.83 8.94 -9.25
CA SER A 53 -10.20 9.41 -9.51
C SER A 53 -10.32 10.90 -9.88
N ASP A 54 -11.33 11.62 -9.35
CA ASP A 54 -11.74 13.00 -9.65
C ASP A 54 -10.61 14.05 -9.56
N PHE A 55 -9.47 13.67 -8.96
CA PHE A 55 -8.29 14.48 -8.74
C PHE A 55 -7.27 14.48 -9.88
N THR A 56 -7.48 13.62 -10.89
CA THR A 56 -6.67 13.54 -12.10
C THR A 56 -7.50 14.02 -13.29
N LYS A 57 -7.11 15.15 -13.89
CA LYS A 57 -7.78 15.68 -15.10
C LYS A 57 -6.81 15.68 -16.28
N LEU A 58 -7.19 14.98 -17.35
CA LEU A 58 -6.55 15.12 -18.66
C LEU A 58 -7.05 16.43 -19.30
N ARG A 59 -6.12 17.29 -19.69
CA ARG A 59 -6.40 18.55 -20.39
C ARG A 59 -6.38 18.33 -21.90
N GLU A 60 -6.96 19.28 -22.64
CA GLU A 60 -7.02 19.27 -24.11
C GLU A 60 -5.62 19.25 -24.77
N ASP A 61 -4.60 19.74 -24.06
CA ASP A 61 -3.20 19.73 -24.48
C ASP A 61 -2.46 18.41 -24.17
N ASN A 62 -3.18 17.36 -23.81
CA ASN A 62 -2.66 16.06 -23.36
C ASN A 62 -1.80 16.12 -22.08
N THR A 63 -1.90 17.17 -21.27
CA THR A 63 -1.26 17.21 -19.95
C THR A 63 -2.17 16.64 -18.86
N VAL A 64 -1.58 16.06 -17.82
CA VAL A 64 -2.31 15.54 -16.66
C VAL A 64 -2.07 16.46 -15.47
N HIS A 65 -3.14 16.99 -14.89
CA HIS A 65 -3.10 17.77 -13.67
C HIS A 65 -3.58 16.95 -12.48
N TYR A 66 -2.75 16.92 -11.43
CA TYR A 66 -3.08 16.34 -10.13
C TYR A 66 -3.42 17.45 -9.14
N LYS A 67 -4.51 17.28 -8.38
CA LYS A 67 -4.89 18.17 -7.28
C LYS A 67 -5.03 17.36 -6.00
N TRP A 68 -4.22 17.68 -4.99
CA TRP A 68 -4.38 17.14 -3.66
C TRP A 68 -5.34 18.03 -2.86
N GLU A 69 -6.39 17.45 -2.28
CA GLU A 69 -7.30 18.17 -1.38
C GLU A 69 -6.80 18.22 0.07
N PHE A 70 -5.75 17.46 0.36
CA PHE A 70 -5.18 17.31 1.70
C PHE A 70 -3.66 17.13 1.60
N PRO A 71 -2.90 17.41 2.67
CA PRO A 71 -1.45 17.22 2.68
C PRO A 71 -1.04 15.76 2.43
N TYR A 72 -0.06 15.54 1.57
CA TYR A 72 0.44 14.19 1.23
C TYR A 72 0.89 13.36 2.47
N PHE A 73 1.40 14.03 3.50
CA PHE A 73 1.91 13.37 4.70
C PHE A 73 0.82 12.99 5.72
N ASP A 74 -0.42 13.44 5.52
CA ASP A 74 -1.51 13.12 6.41
C ASP A 74 -2.03 11.69 6.16
N LEU A 75 -2.32 10.97 7.23
CA LEU A 75 -2.98 9.68 7.16
C LEU A 75 -4.48 9.90 7.01
N LYS A 76 -5.08 9.32 5.98
CA LYS A 76 -6.50 9.56 5.68
C LYS A 76 -7.20 8.30 5.23
N LYS A 77 -8.40 8.06 5.78
CA LYS A 77 -9.33 7.09 5.22
C LYS A 77 -10.11 7.77 4.10
N GLU A 78 -10.14 7.15 2.94
CA GLU A 78 -10.83 7.67 1.76
C GLU A 78 -11.84 6.64 1.26
N VAL A 79 -12.99 7.14 0.81
CA VAL A 79 -13.93 6.36 0.01
C VAL A 79 -13.67 6.78 -1.43
N ILE A 80 -13.08 5.89 -2.23
CA ILE A 80 -12.84 6.19 -3.63
C ILE A 80 -14.05 5.71 -4.43
N LYS A 81 -14.54 6.61 -5.28
CA LYS A 81 -15.61 6.33 -6.23
C LYS A 81 -15.12 5.36 -7.31
N PRO A 82 -16.02 4.61 -7.98
CA PRO A 82 -15.67 3.80 -9.13
C PRO A 82 -14.82 4.58 -10.15
N TYR A 83 -13.69 4.00 -10.57
CA TYR A 83 -12.84 4.56 -11.61
C TYR A 83 -12.13 3.44 -12.40
N ALA A 84 -11.88 3.67 -13.68
CA ALA A 84 -11.26 2.70 -14.59
C ALA A 84 -11.94 1.30 -14.53
N HIS A 85 -11.21 0.29 -14.06
CA HIS A 85 -11.69 -1.09 -13.93
C HIS A 85 -12.43 -1.37 -12.60
N PHE A 86 -12.36 -0.47 -11.62
CA PHE A 86 -13.12 -0.58 -10.37
C PHE A 86 -14.54 -0.06 -10.57
N LYS A 87 -15.55 -0.92 -10.39
CA LYS A 87 -16.96 -0.62 -10.70
C LYS A 87 -17.82 -0.29 -9.47
N SER A 88 -17.29 -0.50 -8.27
CA SER A 88 -17.93 -0.17 -7.00
C SER A 88 -17.03 0.74 -6.18
N GLU A 89 -17.63 1.47 -5.23
CA GLU A 89 -16.88 2.19 -4.22
C GLU A 89 -16.01 1.24 -3.41
N PHE A 90 -14.84 1.72 -2.99
CA PHE A 90 -13.99 0.99 -2.04
C PHE A 90 -13.27 1.95 -1.10
N ILE A 91 -12.86 1.42 0.04
CA ILE A 91 -12.14 2.18 1.06
C ILE A 91 -10.65 1.98 0.85
N ALA A 92 -9.92 3.09 0.76
CA ALA A 92 -8.47 3.11 0.78
C ALA A 92 -7.97 3.96 1.94
N TYR A 93 -6.79 3.63 2.44
CA TYR A 93 -6.09 4.35 3.49
C TYR A 93 -4.86 4.99 2.86
N GLN A 94 -4.98 6.28 2.61
CA GLN A 94 -3.91 7.12 2.12
C GLN A 94 -2.84 7.29 3.19
N ARG A 95 -1.59 7.04 2.78
CA ARG A 95 -0.39 7.10 3.64
C ARG A 95 0.80 7.50 2.80
N PRO A 96 1.71 8.37 3.28
CA PRO A 96 2.91 8.66 2.54
C PRO A 96 3.79 7.41 2.42
N LEU A 97 4.58 7.32 1.36
CA LEU A 97 5.48 6.19 1.14
C LEU A 97 6.42 5.93 2.33
N SER A 98 6.88 6.99 3.00
CA SER A 98 7.68 6.91 4.23
C SER A 98 7.00 6.13 5.36
N TYR A 99 5.67 6.15 5.43
CA TYR A 99 4.91 5.41 6.42
C TYR A 99 4.99 3.89 6.19
N TYR A 100 4.93 3.44 4.92
CA TYR A 100 5.12 2.04 4.57
C TYR A 100 6.54 1.57 4.91
N TYR A 101 7.56 2.35 4.54
CA TYR A 101 8.95 2.04 4.89
C TYR A 101 9.17 1.93 6.38
N LYS A 102 8.65 2.91 7.15
CA LYS A 102 8.78 2.90 8.60
C LYS A 102 8.17 1.63 9.20
N ASN A 103 6.96 1.27 8.77
CA ASN A 103 6.29 0.05 9.25
C ASN A 103 7.06 -1.23 8.91
N LEU A 104 7.58 -1.34 7.68
CA LEU A 104 8.39 -2.49 7.28
C LEU A 104 9.69 -2.58 8.09
N LYS A 105 10.37 -1.45 8.28
CA LYS A 105 11.62 -1.38 9.04
C LYS A 105 11.40 -1.71 10.51
N ASP A 106 10.42 -1.08 11.15
CA ASP A 106 10.14 -1.27 12.59
C ASP A 106 9.72 -2.71 12.91
N ASN A 107 9.11 -3.41 11.95
CA ASN A 107 8.70 -4.81 12.08
C ASN A 107 9.74 -5.81 11.56
N GLY A 108 10.97 -5.38 11.25
CA GLY A 108 12.06 -6.28 10.85
C GLY A 108 11.89 -6.93 9.48
N LEU A 109 11.06 -6.34 8.59
CA LEU A 109 10.75 -6.86 7.25
C LEU A 109 11.58 -6.21 6.13
N LEU A 110 12.51 -5.31 6.47
CA LEU A 110 13.27 -4.55 5.49
C LEU A 110 14.78 -4.71 5.74
N GLU A 111 15.46 -5.47 4.88
CA GLU A 111 16.93 -5.45 4.74
C GLU A 111 17.34 -4.45 3.65
N GLN A 112 18.58 -3.93 3.73
CA GLN A 112 19.05 -2.66 3.15
C GLN A 112 18.98 -2.44 1.61
N ASN A 113 18.40 -3.33 0.80
CA ASN A 113 18.36 -3.16 -0.65
C ASN A 113 16.96 -2.90 -1.15
N LEU A 114 16.66 -1.64 -1.46
CA LEU A 114 15.39 -1.26 -2.04
C LEU A 114 15.63 -0.53 -3.37
N MET A 115 15.31 -1.21 -4.47
CA MET A 115 15.22 -0.58 -5.78
C MET A 115 13.84 0.03 -5.93
N ASN A 116 13.77 1.36 -5.95
CA ASN A 116 12.67 2.05 -6.60
C ASN A 116 12.85 1.86 -8.10
N GLN A 117 12.23 0.84 -8.68
CA GLN A 117 12.00 0.83 -10.13
C GLN A 117 10.76 1.70 -10.36
N LEU A 118 11.02 2.97 -10.64
CA LEU A 118 10.05 3.90 -11.22
C LEU A 118 9.95 3.65 -12.72
#